data_AF-A0A1X1AR38-F1
#
_entry.id   AF-A0A1X1AR38-F1
#
_cell.length_a   1.000
_cell.length_b   1.000
_cell.length_c   1.000
_cell.angle_alpha   90.00
_cell.angle_beta   90.00
_cell.angle_gamma   90.00
#
_symmetry.space_group_name_H-M   'P 1'
#
loop_
_entity.id
_entity.type
_entity.pdbx_description
1 polymer ?
#
loop_
_entity_poly.entity_id
_entity_poly.type
_entity_poly.pdbx_seq_one_letter_code
_entity_poly.pdbx_strand_id
1 'polypeptide(L)'
;MRFGVMRVATAVVAGALVLGACGDRSEPPESATASSSDLAPTPSPAPNAKVASSECGREPPSAAIDHGLQDFAFGEGSATVLVSGAAGQADCYSFGRWGNADPAVPLDSLLFLFKGPTTDGVTIDMLVGDLTVATRVNARVAIALGDNTFQGDSCSMTITALSTDGVAGKFICPTATRVFGNPFAPLDDAEPEPTQSAPLPTVALSGWFTTSR
;
A
#
# COMPACT_ATOMS: atom_id res chain seq x y z
N MET A 1 -4.41 57.12 -25.02
CA MET A 1 -5.67 57.72 -25.54
C MET A 1 -6.72 56.62 -25.67
N ARG A 2 -7.87 56.79 -24.98
CA ARG A 2 -9.25 56.34 -25.28
C ARG A 2 -9.53 54.85 -25.56
N PHE A 3 -10.64 54.21 -25.16
CA PHE A 3 -11.66 54.31 -24.09
C PHE A 3 -12.70 53.20 -24.40
N GLY A 4 -13.25 52.52 -23.38
CA GLY A 4 -14.64 52.00 -23.38
C GLY A 4 -14.86 50.51 -23.69
N VAL A 5 -15.91 49.81 -23.21
CA VAL A 5 -17.04 50.11 -22.30
C VAL A 5 -17.54 48.78 -21.71
N MET A 6 -18.00 48.83 -20.46
CA MET A 6 -18.61 47.81 -19.60
C MET A 6 -20.08 47.52 -19.96
N ARG A 7 -20.58 46.29 -19.74
CA ARG A 7 -22.02 46.05 -19.43
C ARG A 7 -22.19 44.96 -18.36
N VAL A 8 -23.00 45.32 -17.37
CA VAL A 8 -23.50 44.54 -16.24
C VAL A 8 -24.94 44.10 -16.55
N ALA A 9 -25.36 42.92 -16.05
CA ALA A 9 -26.76 42.68 -15.72
C ALA A 9 -26.87 41.66 -14.57
N THR A 10 -27.54 42.10 -13.51
CA THR A 10 -27.92 41.42 -12.28
C THR A 10 -29.28 40.72 -12.41
N ALA A 11 -29.52 39.66 -11.64
CA ALA A 11 -30.87 39.26 -11.24
C ALA A 11 -30.86 38.68 -9.81
N VAL A 12 -31.70 39.26 -8.95
CA VAL A 12 -31.97 38.93 -7.55
C VAL A 12 -33.35 38.27 -7.49
N VAL A 13 -33.52 37.20 -6.70
CA VAL A 13 -34.84 36.80 -6.16
C VAL A 13 -34.67 36.36 -4.70
N ALA A 14 -35.63 36.78 -3.88
CA ALA A 14 -35.63 36.82 -2.42
C ALA A 14 -36.67 35.89 -1.78
N GLY A 15 -36.55 35.71 -0.45
CA GLY A 15 -37.63 35.36 0.50
C GLY A 15 -37.65 33.89 0.95
N ALA A 16 -37.90 33.52 2.21
CA ALA A 16 -38.23 34.27 3.43
C ALA A 16 -38.00 33.39 4.68
N LEU A 17 -37.85 34.04 5.85
CA LEU A 17 -37.66 33.47 7.20
C LEU A 17 -38.98 33.03 7.85
N VAL A 18 -38.93 32.03 8.74
CA VAL A 18 -39.86 31.87 9.88
C VAL A 18 -39.08 31.41 11.13
N LEU A 19 -39.36 32.06 12.26
CA LEU A 19 -38.79 31.87 13.61
C LEU A 19 -39.70 31.02 14.51
N GLY A 20 -39.11 30.41 15.55
CA GLY A 20 -39.76 29.98 16.81
C GLY A 20 -39.62 28.47 17.10
N ALA A 21 -39.45 27.95 18.31
CA ALA A 21 -39.20 28.47 19.66
C ALA A 21 -38.82 27.26 20.55
N CYS A 22 -38.03 27.44 21.61
CA CYS A 22 -37.73 26.40 22.61
C CYS A 22 -38.86 26.30 23.66
N GLY A 23 -39.19 25.09 24.13
CA GLY A 23 -40.09 24.89 25.28
C GLY A 23 -40.19 23.42 25.71
N ASP A 24 -39.99 23.20 27.01
CA ASP A 24 -39.74 21.94 27.73
C ASP A 24 -41.03 21.18 28.16
N ARG A 25 -40.88 19.85 28.33
CA ARG A 25 -41.53 18.97 29.34
C ARG A 25 -42.96 18.37 29.18
N SER A 26 -42.99 17.02 29.22
CA SER A 26 -43.91 16.08 29.94
C SER A 26 -44.63 15.01 29.09
N GLU A 27 -44.43 13.73 29.48
CA GLU A 27 -44.87 12.41 28.94
C GLU A 27 -46.40 12.07 29.15
N PRO A 28 -46.86 10.79 29.00
CA PRO A 28 -47.22 9.95 27.83
C PRO A 28 -48.73 9.51 27.94
N PRO A 29 -49.30 8.40 27.38
CA PRO A 29 -48.82 7.37 26.43
C PRO A 29 -49.80 7.08 25.25
N GLU A 30 -49.37 6.31 24.24
CA GLU A 30 -50.02 5.06 23.80
C GLU A 30 -49.54 4.59 22.41
N SER A 31 -49.32 3.28 22.34
CA SER A 31 -49.47 2.42 21.16
C SER A 31 -48.41 2.48 20.06
N ALA A 32 -47.35 1.70 20.34
CA ALA A 32 -46.74 0.71 19.45
C ALA A 32 -46.90 0.89 17.93
N THR A 33 -45.80 1.18 17.27
CA THR A 33 -45.46 0.52 16.00
C THR A 33 -43.96 0.26 16.00
N ALA A 34 -43.59 -1.02 15.97
CA ALA A 34 -42.21 -1.45 15.88
C ALA A 34 -41.64 -1.01 14.51
N SER A 35 -40.82 0.03 14.50
CA SER A 35 -39.88 0.26 13.40
C SER A 35 -38.61 -0.51 13.73
N SER A 36 -38.42 -1.63 13.04
CA SER A 36 -37.13 -2.31 12.96
C SER A 36 -36.07 -1.27 12.60
N SER A 37 -35.20 -0.96 13.56
CA SER A 37 -33.93 -0.32 13.26
C SER A 37 -33.16 -1.28 12.35
N ASP A 38 -33.14 -0.98 11.06
CA ASP A 38 -32.09 -1.48 10.17
C ASP A 38 -30.77 -1.02 10.78
N LEU A 39 -30.15 -1.92 11.53
CA LEU A 39 -28.77 -1.78 11.96
C LEU A 39 -27.96 -1.66 10.67
N ALA A 40 -27.50 -0.44 10.40
CA ALA A 40 -26.44 -0.22 9.43
C ALA A 40 -25.37 -1.27 9.72
N PRO A 41 -24.93 -2.06 8.72
CA PRO A 41 -23.94 -3.09 8.95
C PRO A 41 -22.72 -2.41 9.56
N THR A 42 -22.37 -2.82 10.78
CA THR A 42 -21.07 -2.49 11.38
C THR A 42 -20.03 -2.78 10.31
N PRO A 43 -19.18 -1.82 9.92
CA PRO A 43 -18.08 -2.13 9.02
C PRO A 43 -17.23 -3.19 9.73
N SER A 44 -17.34 -4.44 9.25
CA SER A 44 -16.41 -5.48 9.60
C SER A 44 -15.03 -4.94 9.27
N PRO A 45 -14.04 -5.00 10.18
CA PRO A 45 -12.67 -4.61 9.84
C PRO A 45 -12.31 -5.34 8.55
N ALA A 46 -11.99 -4.58 7.50
CA ALA A 46 -11.73 -5.14 6.18
C ALA A 46 -10.70 -6.27 6.36
N PRO A 47 -10.99 -7.50 5.92
CA PRO A 47 -10.00 -8.56 6.02
C PRO A 47 -8.80 -8.09 5.23
N ASN A 48 -7.71 -7.98 5.99
CA ASN A 48 -6.29 -7.90 5.67
C ASN A 48 -5.96 -8.16 4.20
N ALA A 49 -4.85 -7.61 3.72
CA ALA A 49 -4.25 -7.86 2.39
C ALA A 49 -4.11 -9.35 1.97
N LYS A 50 -4.51 -10.32 2.80
CA LYS A 50 -4.50 -11.75 2.56
C LYS A 50 -5.38 -12.14 1.37
N VAL A 51 -4.79 -12.87 0.43
CA VAL A 51 -5.44 -13.40 -0.78
C VAL A 51 -5.27 -14.92 -0.84
N ALA A 52 -5.86 -15.57 -1.86
CA ALA A 52 -5.70 -17.00 -2.06
C ALA A 52 -4.22 -17.36 -2.31
N SER A 53 -3.74 -18.47 -1.74
CA SER A 53 -2.34 -18.89 -1.87
C SER A 53 -1.88 -19.10 -3.33
N SER A 54 -2.81 -19.40 -4.23
CA SER A 54 -2.55 -19.51 -5.67
C SER A 54 -2.08 -18.21 -6.30
N GLU A 55 -2.48 -17.05 -5.78
CA GLU A 55 -2.10 -15.74 -6.35
C GLU A 55 -0.59 -15.48 -6.22
N CYS A 56 0.02 -15.93 -5.12
CA CYS A 56 1.47 -15.82 -4.91
C CYS A 56 2.30 -16.69 -5.85
N GLY A 57 1.70 -17.76 -6.40
CA GLY A 57 2.37 -18.68 -7.33
C GLY A 57 2.26 -18.28 -8.80
N ARG A 58 1.59 -17.16 -9.10
CA ARG A 58 1.44 -16.66 -10.48
C ARG A 58 2.76 -16.08 -10.99
N GLU A 59 2.98 -16.23 -12.30
CA GLU A 59 4.11 -15.57 -12.96
C GLU A 59 3.72 -14.11 -13.28
N PRO A 60 4.59 -13.12 -13.01
CA PRO A 60 4.35 -11.75 -13.43
C PRO A 60 4.32 -11.65 -14.97
N PRO A 61 3.63 -10.63 -15.52
CA PRO A 61 3.67 -10.36 -16.94
C PRO A 61 5.11 -10.16 -17.42
N SER A 62 5.38 -10.62 -18.63
CA SER A 62 6.67 -10.43 -19.30
C SER A 62 6.51 -9.43 -20.43
N ALA A 63 7.48 -8.52 -20.57
CA ALA A 63 7.52 -7.52 -21.61
C ALA A 63 8.97 -7.21 -22.03
N ALA A 64 9.16 -6.18 -22.84
CA ALA A 64 10.49 -5.70 -23.19
C ALA A 64 11.28 -5.28 -21.92
N ILE A 65 12.60 -5.46 -22.00
CA ILE A 65 13.55 -5.06 -20.98
C ILE A 65 14.50 -4.06 -21.61
N ASP A 66 14.40 -2.82 -21.16
CA ASP A 66 15.24 -1.69 -21.52
C ASP A 66 16.07 -1.27 -20.30
N HIS A 67 17.38 -1.42 -20.43
CA HIS A 67 18.36 -1.11 -19.41
C HIS A 67 18.72 0.39 -19.35
N GLY A 68 18.04 1.25 -20.11
CA GLY A 68 18.24 2.70 -20.10
C GLY A 68 17.93 3.35 -18.74
N LEU A 69 17.00 2.78 -17.96
CA LEU A 69 16.60 3.23 -16.61
C LEU A 69 16.37 4.75 -16.47
N GLN A 70 15.65 5.37 -17.41
CA GLN A 70 15.34 6.80 -17.39
C GLN A 70 13.83 7.05 -17.31
N ASP A 71 13.44 8.20 -16.77
CA ASP A 71 12.05 8.69 -16.76
C ASP A 71 11.02 7.70 -16.18
N PHE A 72 11.42 7.04 -15.08
CA PHE A 72 10.56 6.11 -14.35
C PHE A 72 9.59 6.87 -13.45
N ALA A 73 8.30 6.68 -13.73
CA ALA A 73 7.21 7.13 -12.89
C ALA A 73 6.14 6.05 -12.94
N PHE A 74 5.85 5.42 -11.81
CA PHE A 74 4.89 4.33 -11.73
C PHE A 74 3.89 4.59 -10.60
N GLY A 75 2.71 5.10 -10.97
CA GLY A 75 1.62 5.40 -10.05
C GLY A 75 0.75 4.19 -9.73
N GLU A 76 0.77 3.16 -10.57
CA GLU A 76 -0.08 1.98 -10.47
C GLU A 76 0.73 0.70 -10.27
N GLY A 77 0.04 -0.36 -9.86
CA GLY A 77 0.62 -1.69 -9.70
C GLY A 77 0.25 -2.39 -8.41
N SER A 78 0.84 -3.56 -8.21
CA SER A 78 0.65 -4.37 -7.00
C SER A 78 1.82 -5.31 -6.77
N ALA A 79 2.02 -5.68 -5.52
CA ALA A 79 2.93 -6.75 -5.11
C ALA A 79 2.16 -7.83 -4.36
N THR A 80 2.46 -9.09 -4.67
CA THR A 80 1.89 -10.25 -4.01
C THR A 80 3.02 -11.05 -3.35
N VAL A 81 2.88 -11.37 -2.07
CA VAL A 81 3.95 -11.93 -1.23
C VAL A 81 3.44 -13.13 -0.44
N LEU A 82 4.10 -14.27 -0.59
CA LEU A 82 3.95 -15.45 0.24
C LEU A 82 4.92 -15.34 1.41
N VAL A 83 4.39 -15.41 2.63
CA VAL A 83 5.17 -15.50 3.86
C VAL A 83 5.08 -16.92 4.38
N SER A 84 6.20 -17.64 4.39
CA SER A 84 6.28 -19.02 4.86
C SER A 84 7.04 -19.08 6.18
N GLY A 85 6.34 -19.46 7.25
CA GLY A 85 6.92 -19.64 8.58
C GLY A 85 7.54 -21.02 8.78
N ALA A 86 8.36 -21.16 9.83
CA ALA A 86 9.08 -22.41 10.15
C ALA A 86 8.17 -23.62 10.44
N ALA A 87 6.91 -23.39 10.83
CA ALA A 87 5.94 -24.44 11.15
C ALA A 87 5.12 -24.92 9.93
N GLY A 88 5.47 -24.49 8.71
CA GLY A 88 4.78 -24.86 7.47
C GLY A 88 3.53 -24.04 7.16
N GLN A 89 3.18 -23.07 8.01
CA GLN A 89 2.20 -22.04 7.67
C GLN A 89 2.73 -21.16 6.53
N ALA A 90 1.90 -20.97 5.52
CA ALA A 90 2.17 -20.10 4.40
C ALA A 90 0.94 -19.25 4.08
N ASP A 91 1.08 -17.93 4.21
CA ASP A 91 0.01 -16.98 3.95
C ASP A 91 0.41 -16.05 2.80
N CYS A 92 -0.54 -15.79 1.91
CA CYS A 92 -0.34 -14.98 0.72
C CYS A 92 -1.02 -13.62 0.90
N TYR A 93 -0.31 -12.53 0.61
CA TYR A 93 -0.78 -11.16 0.76
C TYR A 93 -0.62 -10.39 -0.55
N SER A 94 -1.50 -9.44 -0.83
CA SER A 94 -1.42 -8.56 -1.99
C SER A 94 -1.63 -7.09 -1.58
N PHE A 95 -0.76 -6.22 -2.07
CA PHE A 95 -0.73 -4.81 -1.72
C PHE A 95 -0.72 -3.97 -2.99
N GLY A 96 -1.51 -2.89 -3.01
CA GLY A 96 -1.51 -1.93 -4.11
C GLY A 96 -0.30 -0.99 -4.03
N ARG A 97 0.15 -0.50 -5.18
CA ARG A 97 1.19 0.53 -5.30
C ARG A 97 0.83 1.75 -4.45
N TRP A 98 1.80 2.28 -3.71
CA TRP A 98 1.58 3.41 -2.81
C TRP A 98 2.79 4.36 -2.76
N GLY A 99 2.56 5.66 -2.57
CA GLY A 99 3.62 6.66 -2.39
C GLY A 99 3.98 7.38 -3.70
N ASN A 100 5.15 8.02 -3.74
CA ASN A 100 5.61 8.77 -4.90
C ASN A 100 5.76 7.85 -6.11
N ALA A 101 5.26 8.29 -7.28
CA ALA A 101 5.35 7.52 -8.52
C ALA A 101 6.81 7.29 -8.95
N ASP A 102 7.68 8.28 -8.73
CA ASP A 102 9.12 8.17 -8.97
C ASP A 102 9.76 7.22 -7.93
N PRO A 103 10.31 6.06 -8.36
CA PRO A 103 10.94 5.10 -7.46
C PRO A 103 12.40 5.42 -7.12
N ALA A 104 13.03 6.45 -7.71
CA ALA A 104 14.46 6.75 -7.56
C ALA A 104 14.81 7.45 -6.24
N VAL A 105 14.52 6.78 -5.11
CA VAL A 105 14.80 7.29 -3.77
C VAL A 105 15.34 6.16 -2.89
N PRO A 106 16.66 6.12 -2.59
CA PRO A 106 17.76 7.03 -2.97
C PRO A 106 18.16 6.97 -4.45
N LEU A 107 19.02 7.90 -4.91
CA LEU A 107 19.40 8.07 -6.33
C LEU A 107 20.03 6.83 -6.99
N ASP A 108 20.59 5.92 -6.21
CA ASP A 108 21.28 4.71 -6.66
C ASP A 108 20.42 3.44 -6.58
N SER A 109 19.18 3.55 -6.10
CA SER A 109 18.26 2.43 -5.99
C SER A 109 16.86 2.77 -6.48
N LEU A 110 16.10 1.74 -6.84
CA LEU A 110 14.68 1.85 -7.14
C LEU A 110 13.92 1.24 -5.96
N LEU A 111 13.21 2.10 -5.22
CA LEU A 111 12.36 1.71 -4.12
C LEU A 111 10.90 1.67 -4.56
N PHE A 112 10.33 0.47 -4.57
CA PHE A 112 8.92 0.23 -4.83
C PHE A 112 8.20 -0.01 -3.51
N LEU A 113 7.18 0.81 -3.23
CA LEU A 113 6.36 0.69 -2.03
C LEU A 113 4.94 0.26 -2.40
N PHE A 114 4.46 -0.76 -1.70
CA PHE A 114 3.10 -1.27 -1.81
C PHE A 114 2.49 -1.32 -0.42
N LYS A 115 1.31 -0.74 -0.23
CA LYS A 115 0.69 -0.56 1.08
C LYS A 115 -0.76 -1.02 1.06
N GLY A 116 -1.18 -1.68 2.13
CA GLY A 116 -2.57 -2.00 2.38
C GLY A 116 -3.36 -0.81 2.94
N PRO A 117 -4.63 -1.00 3.32
CA PRO A 117 -5.44 0.04 3.98
C PRO A 117 -4.95 0.39 5.39
N THR A 118 -4.11 -0.46 6.00
CA THR A 118 -3.57 -0.33 7.35
C THR A 118 -2.08 0.06 7.30
N THR A 119 -1.29 -0.30 8.32
CA THR A 119 0.18 -0.22 8.34
C THR A 119 0.86 -1.42 7.69
N ASP A 120 0.10 -2.33 7.06
CA ASP A 120 0.67 -3.46 6.34
C ASP A 120 1.19 -3.03 4.95
N GLY A 121 2.23 -3.70 4.48
CA GLY A 121 2.79 -3.42 3.16
C GLY A 121 4.07 -4.18 2.87
N VAL A 122 4.62 -3.94 1.69
CA VAL A 122 5.91 -4.47 1.26
C VAL A 122 6.72 -3.38 0.54
N THR A 123 8.00 -3.30 0.88
CA THR A 123 8.99 -2.51 0.15
C THR A 123 9.91 -3.45 -0.63
N ILE A 124 10.19 -3.10 -1.87
CA ILE A 124 11.17 -3.81 -2.71
C ILE A 124 12.19 -2.78 -3.16
N ASP A 125 13.44 -3.01 -2.83
CA ASP A 125 14.55 -2.12 -3.14
C ASP A 125 15.61 -2.87 -3.95
N MET A 126 16.03 -2.27 -5.04
CA MET A 126 17.00 -2.83 -5.99
C MET A 126 17.98 -1.76 -6.43
N LEU A 127 19.26 -2.11 -6.55
CA LEU A 127 20.26 -1.19 -7.05
C LEU A 127 20.06 -0.93 -8.55
N VAL A 128 20.06 0.36 -8.92
CA VAL A 128 19.99 0.80 -10.32
C VAL A 128 21.14 0.20 -11.12
N GLY A 129 22.34 0.16 -10.54
CA GLY A 129 23.54 -0.42 -11.18
C GLY A 129 23.34 -1.85 -11.65
N ASP A 130 22.72 -2.70 -10.82
CA ASP A 130 22.45 -4.10 -11.18
C ASP A 130 21.44 -4.20 -12.33
N LEU A 131 20.40 -3.38 -12.28
CA LEU A 131 19.34 -3.34 -13.29
C LEU A 131 19.80 -2.84 -14.66
N THR A 132 20.95 -2.15 -14.77
CA THR A 132 21.50 -1.74 -16.08
C THR A 132 22.23 -2.85 -16.84
N VAL A 133 22.58 -3.94 -16.17
CA VAL A 133 23.45 -4.98 -16.74
C VAL A 133 22.86 -6.39 -16.67
N ALA A 134 21.84 -6.59 -15.84
CA ALA A 134 21.26 -7.91 -15.62
C ALA A 134 19.76 -7.87 -15.37
N THR A 135 19.10 -8.97 -15.70
CA THR A 135 17.68 -9.22 -15.38
C THR A 135 17.52 -10.05 -14.12
N ARG A 136 18.60 -10.67 -13.64
CA ARG A 136 18.66 -11.32 -12.33
C ARG A 136 19.55 -10.49 -11.43
N VAL A 137 18.96 -9.94 -10.38
CA VAL A 137 19.61 -8.98 -9.48
C VAL A 137 19.39 -9.37 -8.03
N ASN A 138 20.15 -8.77 -7.14
CA ASN A 138 19.85 -8.81 -5.72
C ASN A 138 18.76 -7.77 -5.41
N ALA A 139 17.90 -8.09 -4.44
CA ALA A 139 16.94 -7.13 -3.91
C ALA A 139 16.89 -7.23 -2.39
N ARG A 140 16.58 -6.10 -1.75
CA ARG A 140 16.11 -6.06 -0.38
C ARG A 140 14.59 -6.01 -0.37
N VAL A 141 13.97 -6.93 0.36
CA VAL A 141 12.51 -6.98 0.50
C VAL A 141 12.16 -6.92 1.98
N ALA A 142 11.31 -5.97 2.35
CA ALA A 142 10.76 -5.89 3.71
C ALA A 142 9.24 -5.94 3.64
N ILE A 143 8.62 -6.78 4.48
CA ILE A 143 7.17 -6.90 4.60
C ILE A 143 6.76 -6.59 6.03
N ALA A 144 5.76 -5.73 6.19
CA ALA A 144 5.12 -5.43 7.46
C ALA A 144 3.71 -6.04 7.49
N LEU A 145 3.42 -6.80 8.54
CA LEU A 145 2.15 -7.48 8.80
C LEU A 145 1.80 -7.33 10.28
N GLY A 146 0.84 -6.46 10.59
CA GLY A 146 0.55 -6.05 11.96
C GLY A 146 1.78 -5.48 12.64
N ASP A 147 2.15 -6.06 13.79
CA ASP A 147 3.31 -5.65 14.61
C ASP A 147 4.61 -6.36 14.23
N ASN A 148 4.65 -7.03 13.08
CA ASN A 148 5.82 -7.75 12.62
C ASN A 148 6.31 -7.22 11.30
N THR A 149 7.58 -6.79 11.28
CA THR A 149 8.30 -6.52 10.04
C THR A 149 9.36 -7.59 9.85
N PHE A 150 9.43 -8.17 8.65
CA PHE A 150 10.48 -9.10 8.25
C PHE A 150 11.25 -8.52 7.07
N GLN A 151 12.58 -8.62 7.11
CA GLN A 151 13.45 -8.10 6.06
C GLN A 151 14.40 -9.19 5.55
N GLY A 152 14.43 -9.37 4.24
CA GLY A 152 15.44 -10.15 3.53
C GLY A 152 16.39 -9.23 2.77
N ASP A 153 17.68 -9.25 3.12
CA ASP A 153 18.71 -8.39 2.52
C ASP A 153 19.40 -9.00 1.29
N SER A 154 19.02 -10.21 0.89
CA SER A 154 19.65 -10.91 -0.23
C SER A 154 18.65 -11.79 -0.98
N CYS A 155 17.56 -11.16 -1.42
CA CYS A 155 16.54 -11.83 -2.20
C CYS A 155 17.02 -11.96 -3.65
N SER A 156 16.86 -13.14 -4.24
CA SER A 156 17.04 -13.31 -5.68
C SER A 156 15.84 -12.73 -6.40
N MET A 157 16.05 -11.67 -7.18
CA MET A 157 15.03 -11.05 -8.03
C MET A 157 15.24 -11.44 -9.49
N THR A 158 14.17 -11.78 -10.21
CA THR A 158 14.14 -11.92 -11.67
C THR A 158 13.17 -10.91 -12.26
N ILE A 159 13.69 -9.99 -13.06
CA ILE A 159 12.94 -8.97 -13.77
C ILE A 159 12.36 -9.58 -15.05
N THR A 160 11.06 -9.42 -15.25
CA THR A 160 10.31 -9.94 -16.41
C THR A 160 9.83 -8.83 -17.35
N ALA A 161 9.76 -7.60 -16.87
CA ALA A 161 9.50 -6.40 -17.66
C ALA A 161 10.27 -5.23 -17.05
N LEU A 162 10.86 -4.38 -17.89
CA LEU A 162 11.59 -3.19 -17.45
C LEU A 162 11.55 -2.15 -18.57
N SER A 163 10.81 -1.08 -18.38
CA SER A 163 10.73 0.03 -19.35
C SER A 163 10.15 1.27 -18.68
N THR A 164 10.05 2.36 -19.44
CA THR A 164 9.32 3.56 -19.00
C THR A 164 7.83 3.32 -18.72
N ASP A 165 7.25 2.26 -19.29
CA ASP A 165 5.82 1.94 -19.13
C ASP A 165 5.54 1.10 -17.89
N GLY A 166 6.55 0.39 -17.39
CA GLY A 166 6.39 -0.45 -16.20
C GLY A 166 7.57 -1.35 -15.89
N VAL A 167 7.59 -1.83 -14.65
CA VAL A 167 8.52 -2.83 -14.13
C VAL A 167 7.74 -3.98 -13.54
N ALA A 168 8.14 -5.21 -13.87
CA ALA A 168 7.60 -6.41 -13.26
C ALA A 168 8.73 -7.38 -12.93
N GLY A 169 8.55 -8.14 -11.85
CA GLY A 169 9.53 -9.13 -11.45
C GLY A 169 9.01 -10.07 -10.37
N LYS A 170 9.78 -11.12 -10.12
CA LYS A 170 9.53 -12.09 -9.05
C LYS A 170 10.75 -12.23 -8.16
N PHE A 171 10.51 -12.46 -6.89
CA PHE A 171 11.57 -12.55 -5.89
C PHE A 171 11.42 -13.81 -5.02
N ILE A 172 12.56 -14.24 -4.50
CA ILE A 172 12.67 -15.29 -3.49
C ILE A 172 13.72 -14.84 -2.47
N CYS A 173 13.30 -14.74 -1.21
CA CYS A 173 14.13 -14.52 -0.03
C CYS A 173 14.07 -15.81 0.81
N PRO A 174 15.07 -16.69 0.73
CA PRO A 174 15.08 -17.93 1.52
C PRO A 174 15.00 -17.67 3.03
N THR A 175 15.53 -16.52 3.46
CA THR A 175 15.49 -16.06 4.84
C THR A 175 15.19 -14.57 4.86
N ALA A 176 14.21 -14.17 5.66
CA ALA A 176 13.94 -12.82 6.11
C ALA A 176 13.83 -12.83 7.63
N THR A 177 14.52 -11.90 8.29
CA THR A 177 14.63 -11.84 9.75
C THR A 177 13.66 -10.79 10.27
N ARG A 178 13.04 -11.02 11.43
CA ARG A 178 12.23 -9.99 12.09
C ARG A 178 13.13 -8.78 12.38
N VAL A 179 12.67 -7.60 12.00
CA VAL A 179 13.31 -6.31 12.33
C VAL A 179 12.35 -5.47 13.14
N PHE A 180 12.89 -4.49 13.84
CA PHE A 180 12.11 -3.52 14.62
C PHE A 180 11.83 -2.30 13.75
N GLY A 181 10.62 -1.75 13.90
CA GLY A 181 10.13 -0.65 13.08
C GLY A 181 9.32 -1.13 11.88
N ASN A 182 8.25 -0.39 11.60
CA ASN A 182 7.40 -0.59 10.44
C ASN A 182 7.57 0.63 9.52
N PRO A 183 8.10 0.47 8.29
CA PRO A 183 8.34 1.60 7.37
C PRO A 183 7.04 2.27 6.90
N PHE A 184 5.88 1.67 7.18
CA PHE A 184 4.56 2.17 6.82
C PHE A 184 3.76 2.70 8.03
N ALA A 185 4.29 2.58 9.23
CA ALA A 185 3.69 3.15 10.44
C ALA A 185 4.03 4.64 10.57
N PRO A 186 3.19 5.45 11.25
CA PRO A 186 3.55 6.81 11.62
C PRO A 186 4.86 6.87 12.43
N LEU A 187 5.65 7.92 12.22
CA LEU A 187 6.99 8.08 12.81
C LEU A 187 7.01 8.19 14.34
N ASP A 188 5.86 8.43 14.98
CA ASP A 188 5.76 8.62 16.42
C ASP A 188 5.64 7.28 17.19
N ASP A 189 5.47 6.16 16.48
CA ASP A 189 5.33 4.82 17.05
C ASP A 189 6.67 4.08 17.09
N ALA A 190 7.67 4.66 17.79
CA ALA A 190 8.96 3.99 17.99
C ALA A 190 8.79 2.77 18.91
N GLU A 191 8.82 1.57 18.32
CA GLU A 191 8.81 0.31 19.07
C GLU A 191 10.07 0.24 19.94
N PRO A 192 9.96 -0.06 21.25
CA PRO A 192 11.12 -0.13 22.13
C PRO A 192 12.07 -1.24 21.65
N GLU A 193 13.36 -0.93 21.58
CA GLU A 193 14.37 -1.93 21.24
C GLU A 193 14.34 -3.08 22.25
N PRO A 194 14.46 -4.34 21.79
CA PRO A 194 14.38 -5.49 22.68
C PRO A 194 15.59 -5.51 23.63
N THR A 195 15.37 -5.96 24.85
CA THR A 195 16.47 -6.37 25.74
C THR A 195 17.11 -7.65 25.16
N GLN A 196 18.24 -7.52 24.46
CA GLN A 196 18.86 -8.58 23.65
C GLN A 196 19.29 -9.82 24.46
N SER A 197 18.97 -11.02 23.95
CA SER A 197 19.79 -12.26 24.03
C SER A 197 19.24 -13.44 23.19
N ALA A 198 17.99 -13.40 22.68
CA ALA A 198 17.44 -14.49 21.85
C ALA A 198 17.55 -14.19 20.33
N PRO A 199 17.72 -15.21 19.47
CA PRO A 199 17.67 -15.04 18.02
C PRO A 199 16.27 -14.57 17.59
N LEU A 200 16.23 -13.62 16.65
CA LEU A 200 14.98 -13.09 16.11
C LEU A 200 14.29 -14.13 15.21
N PRO A 201 12.94 -14.17 15.19
CA PRO A 201 12.21 -15.05 14.28
C PRO A 201 12.59 -14.83 12.82
N THR A 202 12.56 -15.90 12.03
CA THR A 202 12.81 -15.85 10.59
C THR A 202 11.66 -16.49 9.81
N VAL A 203 11.47 -16.03 8.58
CA VAL A 203 10.52 -16.55 7.60
C VAL A 203 11.18 -16.65 6.23
N ALA A 204 10.59 -17.41 5.31
CA ALA A 204 10.91 -17.30 3.89
C ALA A 204 9.87 -16.40 3.19
N LEU A 205 10.33 -15.57 2.26
CA LEU A 205 9.47 -14.73 1.44
C LEU A 205 9.60 -15.15 -0.02
N SER A 206 8.50 -15.17 -0.75
CA SER A 206 8.51 -15.24 -2.21
C SER A 206 7.35 -14.45 -2.77
N GLY A 207 7.41 -14.08 -4.04
CA GLY A 207 6.33 -13.30 -4.61
C GLY A 207 6.67 -12.68 -5.94
N TRP A 208 5.80 -11.79 -6.38
CA TRP A 208 5.94 -11.04 -7.61
C TRP A 208 5.32 -9.67 -7.48
N PHE A 209 5.76 -8.74 -8.32
CA PHE A 209 5.22 -7.40 -8.38
C PHE A 209 5.10 -6.91 -9.82
N THR A 210 4.23 -5.92 -9.98
CA THR A 210 4.07 -5.14 -11.20
C THR A 210 3.91 -3.69 -10.83
N THR A 211 4.41 -2.82 -11.69
CA THR A 211 4.21 -1.38 -11.63
C THR A 211 4.01 -0.85 -13.03
N SER A 212 3.19 0.18 -13.15
CA SER A 212 2.92 0.90 -14.39
C SER A 212 2.71 2.37 -14.11
N ARG A 213 2.81 3.20 -15.15
CA ARG A 213 2.54 4.63 -15.08
C ARG A 213 1.20 4.95 -14.44
#